data_AF-A0A959JB03-F1
#
_entry.id   AF-A0A959JB03-F1
#
_cell.length_a   1.000
_cell.length_b   1.000
_cell.length_c   1.000
_cell.angle_alpha   90.00
_cell.angle_beta   90.00
_cell.angle_gamma   90.00
#
_symmetry.space_group_name_H-M   'P 1'
#
loop_
_entity.id
_entity.type
_entity.pdbx_description
1 polymer ?
#
loop_
_entity_poly.entity_id
_entity_poly.type
_entity_poly.pdbx_seq_one_letter_code
_entity_poly.pdbx_strand_id
1 'polypeptide(L)' 'MKNSLLLLTLLLLLGVQFAYGQVKKTSAPSTADPMYEPSLYNGMEWRLVGPYRGGRAGTVTGVPGHPNLF' A
#
# COMPACT_ATOMS: atom_id res chain seq x y z
N MET A 1 -44.14 11.80 24.66
CA MET A 1 -43.84 12.23 23.27
C MET A 1 -42.63 13.17 23.19
N LYS A 2 -42.56 14.23 24.00
CA LYS A 2 -41.46 15.22 23.98
C LYS A 2 -40.06 14.62 24.22
N ASN A 3 -39.91 13.67 25.14
CA ASN A 3 -38.61 13.04 25.44
C ASN A 3 -38.12 12.10 24.32
N SER A 4 -39.04 11.46 23.61
CA SER A 4 -38.71 10.62 22.44
C SER A 4 -38.28 11.50 21.25
N LEU A 5 -38.90 12.68 21.09
CA LEU A 5 -38.48 13.66 20.09
C LEU A 5 -37.08 14.20 20.38
N LEU A 6 -36.77 14.50 21.65
CA LEU A 6 -35.43 14.92 22.10
C LEU A 6 -34.35 13.85 21.84
N LEU A 7 -34.69 12.58 22.06
CA LEU A 7 -33.76 11.47 21.87
C LEU A 7 -33.46 11.24 20.38
N LEU A 8 -34.46 11.40 19.51
CA LEU A 8 -34.29 11.33 18.05
C LEU A 8 -33.41 12.47 17.53
N THR A 9 -33.58 13.69 18.04
CA THR A 9 -32.75 14.84 17.66
C THR A 9 -31.29 14.66 18.11
N LEU A 10 -31.06 14.09 19.30
CA LEU A 10 -29.71 13.82 19.81
C LEU A 10 -28.98 12.77 18.96
N LEU A 11 -29.69 11.71 18.56
CA LEU A 11 -29.16 10.65 17.70
C LEU A 11 -28.77 11.20 16.31
N LEU A 12 -29.59 12.11 15.76
CA LEU A 12 -29.32 12.75 14.48
C LEU A 12 -28.06 13.64 14.53
N LEU A 13 -27.86 14.39 15.62
CA LEU A 13 -26.67 15.22 15.81
C LEU A 13 -25.37 14.40 15.95
N LEU A 14 -25.44 13.23 16.61
CA LEU A 14 -24.27 12.34 16.74
C LEU A 14 -23.85 11.71 15.41
N GLY A 15 -24.81 11.34 14.56
CA GLY A 15 -24.53 10.71 13.26
C GLY A 15 -23.75 11.61 12.29
N VAL A 16 -23.96 12.93 12.37
CA VAL A 16 -23.27 13.92 11.51
C VAL A 16 -21.76 14.00 11.79
N GLN A 17 -21.32 13.71 13.03
CA GLN A 17 -19.90 13.74 13.40
C GLN A 17 -19.10 12.60 12.75
N PHE A 18 -19.74 11.43 12.54
CA PHE A 18 -19.10 10.29 11.89
C PHE A 18 -18.90 10.48 10.39
N ALA A 19 -19.67 11.37 9.74
CA ALA A 19 -19.57 11.64 8.31
C ALA A 19 -18.32 12.46 7.92
N TYR A 20 -17.76 13.26 8.83
CA TYR A 20 -16.57 14.08 8.56
C TYR A 20 -15.23 13.34 8.76
N GLY A 21 -15.24 12.08 9.20
CA GLY A 21 -14.02 11.33 9.57
C GLY A 21 -13.27 10.66 8.42
N GLN A 22 -13.80 10.64 7.19
CA GLN A 22 -13.19 9.93 6.06
C GLN A 22 -12.57 10.88 5.03
N VAL A 23 -11.60 11.68 5.46
CA VAL A 23 -10.66 12.29 4.50
C VAL A 23 -9.70 11.19 4.06
N LYS A 24 -9.90 10.66 2.85
CA LYS A 24 -8.96 9.73 2.22
C LYS A 24 -7.64 10.47 2.02
N LYS A 25 -6.65 10.20 2.86
CA LYS A 25 -5.25 10.59 2.60
C LYS A 25 -4.79 9.82 1.36
N THR A 26 -5.03 10.39 0.18
CA THR A 26 -4.29 10.02 -1.01
C THR A 26 -2.91 10.62 -0.82
N SER A 27 -2.01 9.86 -0.21
CA SER A 27 -0.58 10.08 -0.40
C SER A 27 -0.34 9.99 -1.90
N ALA A 28 -0.06 11.12 -2.53
CA ALA A 28 0.40 11.13 -3.91
C ALA A 28 1.58 10.15 -4.01
N PRO A 29 1.70 9.36 -5.10
CA PRO A 29 2.90 8.60 -5.32
C PRO A 29 4.05 9.62 -5.41
N SER A 30 4.89 9.65 -4.37
CA SER A 30 6.17 10.34 -4.41
C SER A 30 7.12 9.49 -5.27
N THR A 31 6.78 9.32 -6.54
CA THR A 31 7.72 8.87 -7.57
C THR A 31 8.47 10.09 -8.09
N ALA A 32 9.13 10.80 -7.18
CA ALA A 32 10.36 11.47 -7.57
C ALA A 32 11.42 10.37 -7.43
N ASP A 33 11.61 9.58 -8.49
CA ASP A 33 12.83 8.80 -8.58
C ASP A 33 13.97 9.81 -8.44
N PRO A 34 14.90 9.63 -7.48
CA PRO A 34 16.02 10.53 -7.37
C PRO A 34 16.76 10.52 -8.71
N MET A 35 16.68 11.63 -9.43
CA MET A 35 17.34 11.80 -10.71
C MET A 35 18.83 12.02 -10.43
N TYR A 36 19.56 10.91 -10.29
CA TYR A 36 21.00 10.95 -10.08
C TYR A 36 21.68 11.35 -11.39
N GLU A 37 22.71 12.19 -11.26
CA GLU A 37 23.49 12.64 -12.40
C GLU A 37 24.27 11.45 -13.01
N PRO A 38 24.16 11.18 -14.33
CA PRO A 38 24.74 9.99 -14.95
C PRO A 38 26.26 9.87 -14.78
N SER A 39 27.00 10.98 -14.68
CA SER A 39 28.46 10.94 -14.52
C SER A 39 28.92 10.27 -13.23
N LEU A 40 28.07 10.23 -12.21
CA LEU A 40 28.32 9.48 -10.97
C LEU A 40 28.52 7.97 -11.19
N TYR A 41 28.02 7.43 -12.31
CA TYR A 41 28.07 6.01 -12.63
C TYR A 41 29.01 5.68 -13.80
N ASN A 42 29.67 6.67 -14.41
CA ASN A 42 30.51 6.47 -15.60
C ASN A 42 31.69 5.50 -15.39
N GLY A 43 32.17 5.36 -14.14
CA GLY A 43 33.22 4.42 -13.78
C GLY A 43 32.72 3.13 -13.13
N MET A 44 31.40 2.92 -13.07
CA MET A 44 30.82 1.76 -12.42
C MET A 44 30.80 0.56 -13.38
N GLU A 45 31.50 -0.50 -13.00
CA GLU A 45 31.46 -1.77 -13.71
C GLU A 45 30.49 -2.74 -13.04
N TRP A 46 29.49 -3.18 -13.79
CA TRP A 46 28.50 -4.14 -13.31
C TRP A 46 29.03 -5.56 -13.50
N ARG A 47 28.96 -6.36 -12.44
CA ARG A 47 29.21 -7.80 -12.50
C ARG A 47 28.02 -8.56 -11.93
N LEU A 48 27.81 -9.76 -12.44
CA LEU A 48 26.84 -10.68 -11.87
C LEU A 48 27.29 -11.09 -10.45
N VAL A 49 26.34 -11.11 -9.51
CA VAL A 49 26.61 -11.37 -8.08
C VAL A 49 26.74 -12.88 -7.77
N GLY A 50 26.44 -13.76 -8.72
CA GLY A 50 26.50 -15.20 -8.47
C GLY A 50 26.63 -16.03 -9.74
N PRO A 51 26.81 -17.36 -9.58
CA PRO A 51 26.84 -18.28 -10.71
C PRO A 51 25.53 -18.16 -11.50
N TYR A 52 25.61 -18.32 -12.83
CA TYR A 52 24.41 -18.51 -13.64
C TYR A 52 23.61 -19.67 -13.04
N ARG A 53 22.44 -19.39 -12.47
CA ARG A 53 21.53 -20.41 -11.95
C ARG A 53 20.93 -21.15 -13.15
N GLY A 54 21.72 -22.01 -13.78
CA GLY A 54 21.29 -22.98 -14.79
C GLY A 54 20.61 -24.17 -14.13
N GLY A 55 19.55 -23.92 -13.36
CA GLY A 55 18.78 -24.94 -12.66
C GLY A 55 17.31 -24.50 -12.53
N ARG A 56 16.42 -25.42 -12.17
CA ARG A 56 15.00 -25.08 -11.94
C ARG A 56 14.92 -24.13 -10.76
N ALA A 57 14.54 -22.87 -11.01
CA ALA A 57 14.11 -21.98 -9.94
C ALA A 57 12.89 -22.63 -9.28
N GLY A 58 12.94 -22.86 -7.96
CA GLY A 58 11.76 -23.27 -7.21
C GLY A 58 10.68 -22.20 -7.33
N THR A 59 9.41 -22.59 -7.20
CA THR A 59 8.30 -21.64 -7.31
C THR A 59 8.48 -20.53 -6.28
N VAL A 60 8.42 -19.27 -6.73
CA VAL A 60 8.66 -18.09 -5.89
C VAL A 60 7.41 -17.69 -5.10
N THR A 61 6.23 -18.14 -5.53
CA THR A 61 4.94 -17.76 -4.94
C THR A 61 3.96 -18.92 -4.96
N GLY A 62 3.34 -19.24 -3.82
CA GLY A 62 2.21 -20.17 -3.77
C GLY A 62 0.91 -19.58 -4.32
N VAL A 63 -0.13 -20.42 -4.43
CA VAL A 63 -1.44 -20.03 -4.96
C VAL A 63 -2.38 -19.56 -3.83
N PRO A 64 -3.03 -18.38 -3.94
CA PRO A 64 -4.00 -17.92 -2.95
C PRO A 64 -5.11 -18.96 -2.69
N GLY A 65 -5.41 -19.19 -1.42
CA GLY A 65 -6.41 -20.17 -0.99
C GLY A 65 -5.94 -21.62 -0.93
N HIS A 66 -4.67 -21.91 -1.29
CA HIS A 66 -4.12 -23.26 -1.31
C HIS A 66 -2.84 -23.33 -0.45
N PRO A 67 -2.96 -23.54 0.88
CA PRO A 67 -1.84 -23.37 1.82
C PRO A 67 -0.67 -24.35 1.63
N ASN A 68 -0.89 -25.44 0.88
CA ASN A 68 0.12 -26.49 0.65
C ASN A 68 0.57 -26.56 -0.82
N LEU A 69 0.25 -25.56 -1.63
CA LEU A 69 0.65 -25.50 -3.05
C LEU A 69 1.68 -24.37 -3.23
N PHE A 70 2.93 -24.76 -3.43
CA PHE A 70 4.08 -23.86 -3.64
C PHE A 70 4.42 -23.77 -5.12
#